data_AF-A0A7W8DN49-F1
#
_entry.id   AF-A0A7W8DN49-F1
#
_cell.length_a   1.000
_cell.length_b   1.000
_cell.length_c   1.000
_cell.angle_alpha   90.00
_cell.angle_beta   90.00
_cell.angle_gamma   90.00
#
_symmetry.space_group_name_H-M   'P 1'
#
loop_
_entity.id
_entity.type
_entity.pdbx_description
1 polymer ?
#
loop_
_entity_poly.entity_id
_entity_poly.type
_entity_poly.pdbx_seq_one_letter_code
_entity_poly.pdbx_strand_id
1 'polypeptide(L)'
;MKQLPETEHPIVLRSDFSDDQAWSRLCSLISSPIGRDGFLAHVSFVEDPAFAGVNPEMLCSSMAVRSQHGFIIVADSITFSDSEQPLLVMDFLNEPGRVFRALPTRIQAIENNLSIGNMGFEEFAEHVDASGIFRGFPGESAKTYEINTSPVPPRPVKRKPSPPKTLLGRALFYTYKLLRGRTGG
;
A
#
# COMPACT_ATOMS: atom_id res chain seq x y z
N MET A 1 11.20 -20.20 10.24
CA MET A 1 11.06 -19.19 9.17
C MET A 1 11.77 -17.92 9.60
N LYS A 2 12.35 -17.15 8.67
CA LYS A 2 12.86 -15.81 8.98
C LYS A 2 11.68 -14.91 9.38
N GLN A 3 11.89 -13.99 10.32
CA GLN A 3 10.86 -12.99 10.65
C GLN A 3 10.62 -12.05 9.46
N LEU A 4 9.37 -11.64 9.26
CA LEU A 4 9.03 -10.61 8.28
C LEU A 4 9.80 -9.32 8.61
N PRO A 5 10.34 -8.62 7.59
CA PRO A 5 11.06 -7.38 7.83
C PRO A 5 10.13 -6.29 8.37
N GLU A 6 10.66 -5.40 9.20
CA GLU A 6 9.95 -4.18 9.59
C GLU A 6 10.04 -3.16 8.45
N THR A 7 8.88 -2.66 8.02
CA THR A 7 8.74 -1.73 6.90
C THR A 7 7.80 -0.58 7.27
N GLU A 8 7.96 0.57 6.62
CA GLU A 8 7.07 1.73 6.83
C GLU A 8 5.61 1.45 6.42
N HIS A 9 5.43 0.62 5.39
CA HIS A 9 4.13 0.32 4.79
C HIS A 9 3.88 -1.20 4.74
N PRO A 10 2.61 -1.65 4.64
CA PRO A 10 2.28 -3.05 4.44
C PRO A 10 3.08 -3.71 3.31
N ILE A 11 3.41 -4.99 3.49
CA ILE A 11 4.35 -5.69 2.63
C ILE A 11 3.64 -6.34 1.44
N VAL A 12 4.22 -6.20 0.26
CA VAL A 12 4.01 -7.10 -0.88
C VAL A 12 5.23 -8.01 -0.98
N LEU A 13 5.07 -9.26 -0.55
CA LEU A 13 6.14 -10.26 -0.46
C LEU A 13 6.20 -11.09 -1.75
N ARG A 14 7.36 -11.10 -2.40
CA ARG A 14 7.64 -12.04 -3.48
C ARG A 14 7.99 -13.40 -2.89
N SER A 15 7.18 -14.42 -3.17
CA SER A 15 7.48 -15.80 -2.77
C SER A 15 7.81 -16.73 -3.94
N ASP A 16 7.49 -16.32 -5.17
CA ASP A 16 7.93 -17.00 -6.39
C ASP A 16 8.94 -16.13 -7.16
N PHE A 17 10.09 -16.73 -7.44
CA PHE A 17 11.25 -16.09 -8.07
C PHE A 17 11.49 -16.59 -9.51
N SER A 18 10.50 -17.23 -10.14
CA SER A 18 10.61 -17.82 -11.48
C SER A 18 10.69 -16.80 -12.63
N ASP A 19 10.11 -15.60 -12.46
CA ASP A 19 10.10 -14.55 -13.49
C ASP A 19 10.29 -13.14 -12.89
N ASP A 20 11.51 -12.60 -13.00
CA ASP A 20 11.86 -11.25 -12.56
C ASP A 20 11.16 -10.14 -13.36
N GLN A 21 10.86 -10.42 -14.64
CA GLN A 21 10.22 -9.44 -15.50
C GLN A 21 8.73 -9.33 -15.17
N ALA A 22 8.06 -10.45 -14.90
CA ALA A 22 6.69 -10.46 -14.40
C ALA A 22 6.59 -9.77 -13.05
N TRP A 23 7.52 -10.04 -12.14
CA TRP A 23 7.59 -9.32 -10.87
C TRP A 23 7.73 -7.80 -11.06
N SER A 24 8.65 -7.34 -11.91
CA SER A 24 8.81 -5.90 -12.18
C SER A 24 7.55 -5.24 -12.75
N ARG A 25 6.83 -5.94 -13.64
CA ARG A 25 5.54 -5.48 -14.18
C ARG A 25 4.48 -5.39 -13.09
N LEU A 26 4.41 -6.40 -12.21
CA LEU A 26 3.48 -6.45 -11.09
C LEU A 26 3.71 -5.29 -10.12
N CYS A 27 4.96 -5.03 -9.74
CA CYS A 27 5.33 -3.89 -8.88
C CYS A 27 4.92 -2.55 -9.51
N SER A 28 5.14 -2.39 -10.82
CA SER A 28 4.74 -1.19 -11.56
C SER A 28 3.22 -1.01 -11.58
N LEU A 29 2.48 -2.10 -11.73
CA LEU A 29 1.02 -2.10 -11.75
C LEU A 29 0.43 -1.73 -10.38
N ILE A 30 0.94 -2.32 -9.29
CA ILE A 30 0.51 -2.01 -7.92
C ILE A 30 0.84 -0.55 -7.56
N SER A 31 1.99 -0.05 -8.04
CA SER A 31 2.43 1.34 -7.78
C SER A 31 1.74 2.38 -8.65
N SER A 32 0.87 1.96 -9.59
CA SER A 32 0.17 2.87 -10.47
C SER A 32 -0.96 3.60 -9.73
N PRO A 33 -1.21 4.88 -10.02
CA PRO A 33 -2.35 5.59 -9.46
C PRO A 33 -3.66 4.98 -9.99
N ILE A 34 -4.66 4.83 -9.14
CA ILE A 34 -5.92 4.14 -9.44
C ILE A 34 -7.11 5.12 -9.35
N GLY A 35 -8.06 4.93 -10.27
CA GLY A 35 -9.32 5.66 -10.31
C GLY A 35 -9.17 7.13 -10.68
N ARG A 36 -10.29 7.86 -10.71
CA ARG A 36 -10.34 9.27 -11.14
C ARG A 36 -9.37 10.16 -10.36
N ASP A 37 -9.28 9.94 -9.05
CA ASP A 37 -8.50 10.80 -8.15
C ASP A 37 -7.02 10.37 -8.05
N GLY A 38 -6.67 9.22 -8.66
CA GLY A 38 -5.28 8.78 -8.78
C GLY A 38 -4.65 8.39 -7.44
N PHE A 39 -5.41 7.69 -6.61
CA PHE A 39 -4.90 7.20 -5.33
C PHE A 39 -3.80 6.16 -5.54
N LEU A 40 -2.85 6.11 -4.62
CA LEU A 40 -1.71 5.19 -4.68
C LEU A 40 -1.82 4.14 -3.57
N ALA A 41 -1.35 2.94 -3.84
CA ALA A 41 -1.09 1.96 -2.79
C ALA A 41 0.20 2.35 -2.05
N HIS A 42 0.14 2.45 -0.72
CA HIS A 42 1.32 2.62 0.11
C HIS A 42 1.80 1.24 0.54
N VAL A 43 2.76 0.66 -0.21
CA VAL A 43 3.28 -0.70 0.04
C VAL A 43 4.80 -0.74 0.00
N SER A 44 5.38 -1.71 0.70
CA SER A 44 6.81 -2.06 0.63
C SER A 44 7.00 -3.40 -0.07
N PHE A 45 7.74 -3.42 -1.17
CA PHE A 45 8.07 -4.66 -1.88
C PHE A 45 9.23 -5.38 -1.20
N VAL A 46 9.09 -6.69 -0.95
CA VAL A 46 10.09 -7.51 -0.28
C VAL A 46 10.46 -8.70 -1.17
N GLU A 47 11.75 -8.82 -1.49
CA GLU A 47 12.34 -9.85 -2.35
C GLU A 47 13.47 -10.59 -1.63
N ASP A 48 13.14 -11.29 -0.56
CA ASP A 48 14.12 -12.08 0.18
C ASP A 48 13.91 -13.58 -0.11
N PRO A 49 14.89 -14.27 -0.74
CA PRO A 49 14.82 -15.69 -1.06
C PRO A 49 14.52 -16.60 0.14
N ALA A 50 14.72 -16.13 1.38
CA ALA A 50 14.34 -16.87 2.58
C ALA A 50 12.82 -17.12 2.70
N PHE A 51 12.01 -16.39 1.94
CA PHE A 51 10.55 -16.57 1.84
C PHE A 51 10.11 -17.28 0.55
N ALA A 52 11.03 -17.83 -0.23
CA ALA A 52 10.67 -18.58 -1.43
C ALA A 52 9.73 -19.76 -1.09
N GLY A 53 8.62 -19.87 -1.82
CA GLY A 53 7.63 -20.94 -1.63
C GLY A 53 6.84 -20.87 -0.32
N VAL A 54 6.83 -19.72 0.36
CA VAL A 54 6.05 -19.56 1.59
C VAL A 54 4.54 -19.68 1.33
N ASN A 55 3.83 -20.33 2.26
CA ASN A 55 2.39 -20.48 2.29
C ASN A 55 1.79 -19.79 3.53
N PRO A 56 0.47 -19.58 3.58
CA PRO A 56 -0.19 -18.92 4.71
C PRO A 56 0.08 -19.57 6.07
N GLU A 57 0.08 -20.90 6.15
CA GLU A 57 0.28 -21.60 7.42
C GLU A 57 1.67 -21.34 8.01
N MET A 58 2.69 -21.26 7.15
CA MET A 58 4.05 -20.92 7.55
C MET A 58 4.18 -19.46 8.01
N LEU A 59 3.48 -18.53 7.36
CA LEU A 59 3.43 -17.11 7.75
C LEU A 59 2.70 -16.94 9.09
N CYS A 60 1.61 -17.68 9.31
CA CYS A 60 0.93 -17.74 10.61
C CYS A 60 1.84 -18.30 11.70
N SER A 61 2.61 -19.34 11.41
CA SER A 61 3.53 -19.93 12.39
C SER A 61 4.68 -18.98 12.75
N SER A 62 4.98 -18.00 11.90
CA SER A 62 5.93 -16.91 12.15
C SER A 62 5.38 -15.80 13.07
N MET A 63 4.10 -15.84 13.45
CA MET A 63 3.40 -14.81 14.25
C MET A 63 3.90 -14.65 15.70
N ALA A 64 4.97 -15.33 16.11
CA ALA A 64 5.59 -15.14 17.43
C ALA A 64 6.04 -13.69 17.69
N VAL A 65 6.13 -12.86 16.65
CA VAL A 65 6.24 -11.40 16.77
C VAL A 65 5.12 -10.78 15.95
N ARG A 66 4.29 -9.97 16.60
CA ARG A 66 3.22 -9.20 15.95
C ARG A 66 3.84 -8.47 14.75
N SER A 67 3.38 -8.79 13.54
CA SER A 67 3.62 -7.93 12.39
C SER A 67 3.19 -6.51 12.76
N GLN A 68 4.01 -5.50 12.44
CA GLN A 68 3.61 -4.09 12.62
C GLN A 68 2.36 -3.77 11.79
N HIS A 69 2.14 -4.52 10.70
CA HIS A 69 1.03 -4.35 9.77
C HIS A 69 -0.08 -5.36 10.07
N GLY A 70 -1.33 -4.92 10.00
CA GLY A 70 -2.49 -5.78 10.23
C GLY A 70 -2.74 -6.82 9.15
N PHE A 71 -2.05 -6.73 8.02
CA PHE A 71 -2.16 -7.66 6.90
C PHE A 71 -0.86 -7.67 6.08
N ILE A 72 -0.70 -8.68 5.23
CA ILE A 72 0.34 -8.75 4.19
C ILE A 72 -0.25 -9.21 2.87
N ILE A 73 0.48 -8.95 1.79
CA ILE A 73 0.16 -9.37 0.44
C ILE A 73 1.30 -10.25 -0.06
N VAL A 74 0.99 -11.37 -0.72
CA VAL A 74 1.98 -12.32 -1.24
C VAL A 74 1.77 -12.51 -2.73
N ALA A 75 2.85 -12.35 -3.50
CA ALA A 75 2.95 -12.75 -4.90
C ALA A 75 3.55 -14.16 -4.96
N ASP A 76 2.68 -15.16 -5.04
CA ASP A 76 3.02 -16.58 -5.05
C ASP A 76 3.02 -17.18 -6.47
N SER A 77 3.21 -18.49 -6.57
CA SER A 77 3.23 -19.17 -7.86
C SER A 77 1.91 -19.07 -8.62
N ILE A 78 0.78 -18.92 -7.92
CA ILE A 78 -0.52 -18.66 -8.55
C ILE A 78 -0.54 -17.26 -9.16
N THR A 79 0.05 -16.26 -8.50
CA THR A 79 0.19 -14.90 -9.07
C THR A 79 0.91 -14.90 -10.42
N PHE A 80 1.91 -15.75 -10.65
CA PHE A 80 2.65 -15.75 -11.93
C PHE A 80 2.17 -16.78 -12.95
N SER A 81 1.42 -17.80 -12.53
CA SER A 81 0.85 -18.80 -13.43
C SER A 81 -0.54 -18.42 -13.95
N ASP A 82 -1.27 -17.57 -13.24
CA ASP A 82 -2.59 -17.07 -13.66
C ASP A 82 -2.47 -15.77 -14.48
N SER A 83 -3.23 -15.69 -15.58
CA SER A 83 -3.25 -14.54 -16.48
C SER A 83 -3.67 -13.21 -15.83
N GLU A 84 -4.47 -13.27 -14.77
CA GLU A 84 -4.97 -12.09 -14.06
C GLU A 84 -4.05 -11.63 -12.91
N GLN A 85 -3.01 -12.42 -12.63
CA GLN A 85 -2.01 -12.16 -11.58
C GLN A 85 -2.61 -11.86 -10.20
N PRO A 86 -3.54 -12.67 -9.68
CA PRO A 86 -4.16 -12.42 -8.39
C PRO A 86 -3.13 -12.61 -7.26
N LEU A 87 -3.02 -11.60 -6.39
CA LEU A 87 -2.18 -11.64 -5.20
C LEU A 87 -2.94 -12.21 -4.02
N LEU A 88 -2.27 -12.96 -3.16
CA LEU A 88 -2.86 -13.49 -1.93
C LEU A 88 -2.79 -12.42 -0.83
N VAL A 89 -3.93 -12.00 -0.30
CA VAL A 89 -4.02 -11.06 0.83
C VAL A 89 -4.32 -11.88 2.08
N MET A 90 -3.57 -11.64 3.15
CA MET A 90 -3.63 -12.43 4.38
C MET A 90 -3.80 -11.52 5.58
N ASP A 91 -4.79 -11.82 6.41
CA ASP A 91 -5.04 -11.10 7.66
C ASP A 91 -4.08 -11.55 8.76
N PHE A 92 -3.60 -10.59 9.55
CA PHE A 92 -2.81 -10.78 10.76
C PHE A 92 -3.42 -10.08 11.98
N LEU A 93 -4.52 -9.35 11.82
CA LEU A 93 -5.11 -8.53 12.87
C LEU A 93 -6.32 -9.20 13.52
N ASN A 94 -7.43 -9.36 12.79
CA ASN A 94 -8.72 -9.73 13.36
C ASN A 94 -8.96 -11.23 13.30
N GLU A 95 -8.63 -11.85 12.17
CA GLU A 95 -8.75 -13.28 11.88
C GLU A 95 -7.42 -13.81 11.30
N PRO A 96 -6.36 -13.91 12.11
CA PRO A 96 -5.04 -14.25 11.61
C PRO A 96 -5.03 -15.57 10.81
N GLY A 97 -4.55 -15.50 9.57
CA GLY A 97 -4.54 -16.64 8.65
C GLY A 97 -5.72 -16.71 7.70
N ARG A 98 -6.75 -15.86 7.87
CA ARG A 98 -7.78 -15.68 6.85
C ARG A 98 -7.14 -15.10 5.59
N VAL A 99 -7.52 -15.65 4.43
CA VAL A 99 -6.97 -15.24 3.13
C VAL A 99 -8.05 -15.02 2.10
N PHE A 100 -7.76 -14.16 1.13
CA PHE A 100 -8.46 -14.07 -0.15
C PHE A 100 -7.47 -13.67 -1.25
N ARG A 101 -7.87 -13.76 -2.51
CA ARG A 101 -7.07 -13.25 -3.62
C ARG A 101 -7.59 -11.92 -4.15
N ALA A 102 -6.73 -11.04 -4.64
CA ALA A 102 -7.14 -9.77 -5.22
C ALA A 102 -6.35 -9.46 -6.49
N LEU A 103 -7.01 -8.82 -7.47
CA LEU A 103 -6.30 -8.33 -8.65
C LEU A 103 -5.31 -7.22 -8.28
N PRO A 104 -4.20 -7.06 -9.01
CA PRO A 104 -3.19 -6.04 -8.70
C PRO A 104 -3.76 -4.61 -8.59
N THR A 105 -4.72 -4.26 -9.46
CA THR A 105 -5.38 -2.94 -9.46
C THR A 105 -6.34 -2.71 -8.29
N ARG A 106 -6.63 -3.75 -7.48
CA ARG A 106 -7.44 -3.65 -6.26
C ARG A 106 -6.61 -3.40 -5.00
N ILE A 107 -5.30 -3.62 -5.06
CA ILE A 107 -4.40 -3.49 -3.90
C ILE A 107 -4.45 -2.09 -3.31
N GLN A 108 -4.54 -1.04 -4.15
CA GLN A 108 -4.68 0.33 -3.67
C GLN A 108 -5.91 0.50 -2.75
N ALA A 109 -7.08 0.01 -3.15
CA ALA A 109 -8.29 0.16 -2.35
C ALA A 109 -8.24 -0.68 -1.06
N ILE A 110 -7.72 -1.91 -1.14
CA ILE A 110 -7.53 -2.79 0.02
C ILE A 110 -6.59 -2.13 1.02
N GLU A 111 -5.39 -1.74 0.56
CA GLU A 111 -4.37 -1.14 1.42
C GLU A 111 -4.88 0.14 2.08
N ASN A 112 -5.41 1.09 1.31
CA ASN A 112 -5.85 2.36 1.88
C ASN A 112 -6.95 2.19 2.94
N ASN A 113 -7.87 1.24 2.75
CA ASN A 113 -8.96 1.01 3.72
C ASN A 113 -8.48 0.26 4.96
N LEU A 114 -7.72 -0.82 4.79
CA LEU A 114 -7.23 -1.63 5.91
C LEU A 114 -6.21 -0.85 6.76
N SER A 115 -5.30 -0.10 6.13
CA SER A 115 -4.26 0.68 6.83
C SER A 115 -4.84 1.76 7.76
N ILE A 116 -6.01 2.33 7.44
CA ILE A 116 -6.64 3.38 8.25
C ILE A 116 -7.86 2.90 9.03
N GLY A 117 -8.24 1.62 8.89
CA GLY A 117 -9.42 1.03 9.53
C GLY A 117 -10.75 1.61 9.04
N ASN A 118 -10.83 2.04 7.77
CA ASN A 118 -12.08 2.51 7.19
C ASN A 118 -13.04 1.36 6.84
N MET A 119 -12.48 0.19 6.49
CA MET A 119 -13.21 -1.07 6.27
C MET A 119 -12.41 -2.23 6.86
N GLY A 120 -13.10 -3.30 7.23
CA GLY A 120 -12.53 -4.54 7.74
C GLY A 120 -11.99 -5.47 6.66
N PHE A 121 -11.12 -6.42 7.04
CA PHE A 121 -10.62 -7.46 6.15
C PHE A 121 -11.75 -8.38 5.68
N GLU A 122 -12.67 -8.69 6.58
CA GLU A 122 -13.85 -9.51 6.36
C GLU A 122 -14.72 -8.98 5.22
N GLU A 123 -14.86 -7.65 5.10
CA GLU A 123 -15.66 -7.02 4.05
C GLU A 123 -15.11 -7.34 2.67
N PHE A 124 -13.79 -7.33 2.49
CA PHE A 124 -13.16 -7.74 1.23
C PHE A 124 -13.26 -9.26 1.00
N ALA A 125 -12.99 -10.04 2.05
CA ALA A 125 -12.98 -11.50 1.97
C ALA A 125 -14.38 -12.09 1.69
N GLU A 126 -15.46 -11.40 2.06
CA GLU A 126 -16.85 -11.79 1.77
C GLU A 126 -17.32 -11.37 0.37
N HIS A 127 -16.60 -10.47 -0.30
CA HIS A 127 -16.91 -9.95 -1.64
C HIS A 127 -16.00 -10.53 -2.74
N VAL A 128 -15.47 -11.73 -2.50
CA VAL A 128 -14.77 -12.49 -3.53
C VAL A 128 -15.75 -13.17 -4.49
N ASP A 129 -15.31 -13.42 -5.72
CA ASP A 129 -16.07 -14.23 -6.66
C ASP A 129 -16.01 -15.73 -6.33
N ALA A 130 -16.61 -16.57 -7.19
CA ALA A 130 -16.60 -18.02 -7.03
C ALA A 130 -15.18 -18.65 -7.08
N SER A 131 -14.19 -17.92 -7.58
CA SER A 131 -12.78 -18.32 -7.61
C SER A 131 -12.00 -17.83 -6.39
N GLY A 132 -12.66 -17.14 -5.45
CA GLY A 132 -12.01 -16.56 -4.27
C GLY A 132 -11.23 -15.27 -4.57
N ILE A 133 -11.51 -14.61 -5.69
CA ILE A 133 -10.84 -13.37 -6.12
C ILE A 133 -11.75 -12.17 -5.87
N PHE A 134 -11.28 -11.22 -5.07
CA PHE A 134 -11.86 -9.90 -4.91
C PHE A 134 -11.63 -9.07 -6.18
N ARG A 135 -12.75 -8.69 -6.82
CA ARG A 135 -12.78 -7.91 -8.08
C ARG A 135 -13.41 -6.54 -7.92
N GLY A 136 -13.83 -6.18 -6.71
CA GLY A 136 -14.56 -4.95 -6.41
C GLY A 136 -15.92 -5.24 -5.79
N PHE A 137 -16.50 -4.21 -5.18
CA PHE A 137 -17.81 -4.28 -4.54
C PHE A 137 -18.96 -4.14 -5.55
N PRO A 138 -20.17 -4.60 -5.20
CA PRO A 138 -21.35 -4.39 -6.02
C PRO A 138 -21.56 -2.91 -6.36
N GLY A 139 -21.80 -2.62 -7.64
CA GLY A 139 -21.99 -1.25 -8.14
C GLY A 139 -20.70 -0.53 -8.54
N GLU A 140 -19.53 -1.07 -8.19
CA GLU A 140 -18.27 -0.61 -8.78
C GLU A 140 -18.09 -1.17 -10.20
N SER A 141 -17.26 -0.49 -10.98
CA SER A 141 -16.98 -0.90 -12.36
C SER A 141 -15.48 -0.97 -12.60
N ALA A 142 -15.06 -1.48 -13.75
CA ALA A 142 -13.66 -1.45 -14.16
C ALA A 142 -13.05 -0.04 -14.03
N LYS A 143 -13.84 1.02 -14.31
CA LYS A 143 -13.42 2.43 -14.18
C LYS A 143 -13.02 2.84 -12.78
N THR A 144 -13.60 2.22 -11.74
CA THR A 144 -13.20 2.48 -10.35
C THR A 144 -11.73 2.16 -10.14
N TYR A 145 -11.23 1.17 -10.86
CA TYR A 145 -9.90 0.60 -10.70
C TYR A 145 -9.00 0.78 -11.92
N GLU A 146 -9.39 1.68 -12.84
CA GLU A 146 -8.57 2.02 -14.00
C GLU A 146 -7.30 2.73 -13.55
N ILE A 147 -6.19 2.42 -14.21
CA ILE A 147 -4.93 3.13 -14.01
C ILE A 147 -5.12 4.58 -14.47
N ASN A 148 -4.88 5.51 -13.57
CA ASN A 148 -4.96 6.92 -13.86
C ASN A 148 -3.70 7.38 -14.60
N THR A 149 -3.81 7.56 -15.91
CA THR A 149 -2.71 8.08 -16.74
C THR A 149 -2.70 9.60 -16.84
N SER A 150 -3.55 10.30 -16.08
CA SER A 150 -3.59 11.76 -16.11
C SER A 150 -2.30 12.32 -15.49
N PRO A 151 -1.69 13.37 -16.08
CA PRO A 151 -0.54 14.00 -15.47
C PRO A 151 -0.94 14.54 -14.09
N VAL A 152 -0.27 14.06 -13.04
CA VAL A 152 -0.46 14.57 -11.68
C VAL A 152 -0.22 16.08 -11.73
N PRO A 153 -1.23 16.93 -11.46
CA PRO A 153 -1.00 18.36 -11.42
C PRO A 153 0.07 18.62 -10.36
N PRO A 154 1.08 19.46 -10.62
CA PRO A 154 2.17 19.68 -9.68
C PRO A 154 1.56 20.06 -8.34
N ARG A 155 1.89 19.28 -7.30
CA ARG A 155 1.46 19.55 -5.92
C ARG A 155 1.71 21.04 -5.67
N PRO A 156 0.71 21.84 -5.25
CA PRO A 156 0.95 23.24 -4.97
C PRO A 156 2.05 23.30 -3.91
N VAL A 157 3.24 23.70 -4.32
CA VAL A 157 4.35 23.94 -3.41
C VAL A 157 3.79 24.91 -2.39
N LYS A 158 3.75 24.51 -1.10
CA LYS A 158 3.42 25.44 -0.01
C LYS A 158 4.38 26.61 -0.18
N ARG A 159 3.92 27.71 -0.79
CA ARG A 159 4.75 28.90 -1.00
C ARG A 159 5.17 29.33 0.39
N LYS A 160 6.48 29.39 0.65
CA LYS A 160 6.97 30.11 1.82
C LYS A 160 6.28 31.48 1.81
N PRO A 161 5.72 31.96 2.93
CA PRO A 161 5.05 33.25 2.94
C PRO A 161 6.00 34.29 2.38
N SER A 162 5.57 34.98 1.32
CA SER A 162 6.33 36.06 0.72
C SER A 162 6.64 37.09 1.81
N PRO A 163 7.86 37.63 1.90
CA PRO A 163 8.12 38.69 2.85
C PRO A 163 7.16 39.84 2.57
N PRO A 164 6.59 40.47 3.60
CA PRO A 164 5.62 41.53 3.43
C PRO A 164 6.24 42.68 2.62
N LYS A 165 5.48 43.18 1.65
CA LYS A 165 5.92 44.20 0.68
C LYS A 165 6.07 45.60 1.30
N THR A 166 5.69 45.78 2.57
CA THR A 166 5.69 47.08 3.25
C THR A 166 6.74 47.15 4.35
N LEU A 167 7.27 48.35 4.61
CA LEU A 167 8.25 48.58 5.69
C LEU A 167 7.70 48.14 7.05
N LEU A 168 6.41 48.39 7.31
CA LEU A 168 5.74 48.00 8.56
C LEU A 168 5.69 46.47 8.72
N GLY A 169 5.42 45.74 7.63
CA GLY A 169 5.41 44.28 7.68
C GLY A 169 6.80 43.67 7.84
N ARG A 170 7.85 44.30 7.28
CA ARG A 170 9.24 43.84 7.46
C ARG A 170 9.68 43.86 8.92
N ALA A 171 9.30 44.91 9.67
CA ALA A 171 9.64 45.02 11.10
C ALA A 171 9.04 43.89 11.95
N LEU A 172 7.77 43.53 11.70
CA LEU A 172 7.07 42.44 12.39
C LEU A 172 7.61 41.04 12.03
N PHE A 173 8.10 40.85 10.79
CA PHE A 173 8.66 39.57 10.37
C PHE A 173 10.02 39.27 11.05
N TYR A 174 10.84 40.31 11.30
CA TYR A 174 12.12 40.16 11.99
C TYR A 174 11.96 39.90 13.49
N THR A 175 11.02 40.57 14.17
CA THR A 175 10.73 40.30 15.60
C THR A 175 10.22 38.88 15.83
N TYR A 176 9.38 38.36 14.94
CA TYR A 176 8.86 36.99 15.02
C TYR A 176 9.96 35.92 14.84
N LYS A 177 10.96 36.17 13.99
CA LYS A 177 12.07 35.23 13.72
C LYS A 177 13.09 35.19 14.87
N LEU A 178 13.32 36.32 15.54
CA LEU A 178 14.19 36.42 16.72
C LEU A 178 13.60 35.72 17.95
N LEU A 179 12.28 35.72 18.11
CA LEU A 179 11.60 35.05 19.22
C LEU A 179 11.61 33.52 19.14
N ARG A 180 11.66 32.93 17.93
CA ARG A 180 11.77 31.46 17.75
C ARG A 180 13.20 30.92 17.70
N GLY A 181 14.21 31.78 17.75
CA GLY A 181 15.63 31.37 17.76
C GLY A 181 16.23 31.11 19.14
N ARG A 182 15.44 31.22 20.23
CA ARG A 182 15.88 31.01 21.63
C ARG A 182 15.07 29.91 22.32
N THR A 183 15.22 28.68 21.84
CA THR A 183 15.05 27.46 22.66
C THR A 183 16.05 26.44 22.13
N GLY A 184 17.20 26.36 22.78
CA GLY A 184 18.34 25.56 22.37
C GLY A 184 19.56 25.95 23.20
N GLY A 185 19.58 25.43 24.43
CA GLY A 185 20.57 25.64 25.47
C GLY A 185 20.02 25.05 26.76
#